data_AF-A0A951YGP2-F1
#
_entry.id   AF-A0A951YGP2-F1
#
_cell.length_a   1.000
_cell.length_b   1.000
_cell.length_c   1.000
_cell.angle_alpha   90.00
_cell.angle_beta   90.00
_cell.angle_gamma   90.00
#
_symmetry.space_group_name_H-M   'P 1'
#
loop_
_entity.id
_entity.type
_entity.pdbx_description
1 polymer ?
#
loop_
_entity_poly.entity_id
_entity_poly.type
_entity_poly.pdbx_seq_one_letter_code
_entity_poly.pdbx_strand_id
1 'polypeptide(L)'
;MELVAQRGVEDPGFFTAAAPAPAAAAPTAAAQEAPAASAPTGAAPAGASSTGEAAAGEAAAGTGATQVAAGPDGEALFVSTCSACHQASGQGIPSAFPPLAGHAPDLYKADRDLPLEIVVFGMQGQITVAGTAYNGVMPDHLRLEDAAIAAILDHVMTAWGNDANLPADFEPYTADDVAAVRAKMLTMGEVHDARAAAGLD
;
A
#
# COMPACT_ATOMS: atom_id res chain seq x y z
N MET A 1 70.61 13.24 -37.68
CA MET A 1 69.60 12.48 -36.91
C MET A 1 68.85 13.54 -36.12
N GLU A 2 67.63 13.99 -36.41
CA GLU A 2 66.43 13.52 -37.15
C GLU A 2 65.78 14.80 -37.75
N LEU A 3 65.36 14.91 -39.03
CA LEU A 3 64.20 14.31 -39.72
C LEU A 3 62.88 14.43 -38.92
N VAL A 4 62.18 15.57 -38.97
CA VAL A 4 61.17 15.98 -39.98
C VAL A 4 59.90 15.10 -39.95
N ALA A 5 58.75 15.69 -39.58
CA ALA A 5 57.62 15.92 -40.50
C ALA A 5 56.34 16.39 -39.77
N GLN A 6 55.88 17.59 -40.13
CA GLN A 6 54.49 18.04 -40.00
C GLN A 6 53.66 17.46 -41.15
N ARG A 7 52.39 17.11 -40.89
CA ARG A 7 51.24 17.00 -41.84
C ARG A 7 50.00 17.30 -40.98
N GLY A 8 49.23 18.38 -41.21
CA GLY A 8 48.30 18.62 -42.33
C GLY A 8 46.90 18.14 -41.88
N VAL A 9 45.99 18.99 -41.39
CA VAL A 9 45.14 20.01 -42.06
C VAL A 9 44.16 19.41 -43.10
N GLU A 10 42.86 19.64 -42.83
CA GLU A 10 41.62 19.60 -43.68
C GLU A 10 41.28 18.28 -44.45
N ASP A 11 40.04 17.84 -44.70
CA ASP A 11 38.69 18.45 -44.84
C ASP A 11 37.61 17.30 -44.73
N PRO A 12 36.32 17.42 -45.14
CA PRO A 12 35.14 17.11 -44.35
C PRO A 12 34.40 15.88 -44.91
N GLY A 13 33.55 15.26 -44.11
CA GLY A 13 32.87 14.04 -44.51
C GLY A 13 31.52 13.91 -43.86
N PHE A 14 30.57 14.69 -44.37
CA PHE A 14 29.14 14.41 -44.40
C PHE A 14 28.79 12.95 -44.07
N PHE A 15 28.38 12.69 -42.83
CA PHE A 15 27.44 11.61 -42.57
C PHE A 15 26.06 12.24 -42.43
N THR A 16 25.30 11.97 -43.47
CA THR A 16 23.92 12.37 -43.71
C THR A 16 23.00 11.93 -42.58
N ALA A 17 22.05 12.81 -42.29
CA ALA A 17 20.92 12.63 -41.39
C ALA A 17 20.20 11.28 -41.54
N ALA A 18 19.87 10.68 -40.40
CA ALA A 18 18.70 9.81 -40.26
C ALA A 18 17.81 10.42 -39.18
N ALA A 19 16.85 11.23 -39.63
CA ALA A 19 15.73 11.67 -38.81
C ALA A 19 14.91 10.44 -38.39
N PRO A 20 14.45 10.33 -37.13
CA PRO A 20 13.37 9.43 -36.81
C PRO A 20 12.09 9.94 -37.47
N ALA A 21 11.48 9.07 -38.26
CA ALA A 21 10.18 9.25 -38.89
C ALA A 21 9.06 9.49 -37.85
N PRO A 22 7.98 10.20 -38.22
CA PRO A 22 6.95 10.66 -37.32
C PRO A 22 6.00 9.53 -36.85
N ALA A 23 5.46 9.77 -35.65
CA ALA A 23 4.23 9.26 -35.06
C ALA A 23 3.40 8.25 -35.87
N ALA A 24 3.32 7.01 -35.36
CA ALA A 24 2.20 6.11 -35.60
C ALA A 24 1.10 6.41 -34.57
N ALA A 25 -0.06 6.79 -35.08
CA ALA A 25 -1.26 7.15 -34.35
C ALA A 25 -1.73 6.02 -33.44
N ALA A 26 -2.01 6.37 -32.18
CA ALA A 26 -2.84 5.56 -31.29
C ALA A 26 -4.28 5.51 -31.85
N PRO A 27 -4.98 4.36 -31.79
CA PRO A 27 -6.42 4.34 -32.00
C PRO A 27 -7.08 5.14 -30.87
N THR A 28 -7.87 6.15 -31.25
CA THR A 28 -8.83 6.82 -30.36
C THR A 28 -9.83 5.78 -29.88
N ALA A 29 -9.61 5.23 -28.68
CA ALA A 29 -10.62 4.48 -27.96
C ALA A 29 -11.68 5.48 -27.49
N ALA A 30 -12.87 5.28 -28.02
CA ALA A 30 -14.07 6.05 -27.73
C ALA A 30 -14.30 6.17 -26.22
N ALA A 31 -14.53 7.41 -25.79
CA ALA A 31 -15.24 7.69 -24.55
C ALA A 31 -16.58 6.97 -24.62
N GLN A 32 -16.75 5.94 -23.78
CA GLN A 32 -18.06 5.42 -23.46
C GLN A 32 -18.53 6.14 -22.20
N GLU A 33 -19.44 7.09 -22.42
CA GLU A 33 -20.37 7.58 -21.40
C GLU A 33 -21.13 6.39 -20.82
N ALA A 34 -21.00 6.18 -19.51
CA ALA A 34 -21.84 5.29 -18.73
C ALA A 34 -22.69 6.14 -17.76
N PRO A 35 -23.95 5.74 -17.52
CA PRO A 35 -25.06 6.65 -17.28
C PRO A 35 -25.19 7.16 -15.84
N ALA A 36 -25.83 8.33 -15.73
CA ALA A 36 -26.33 8.92 -14.50
C ALA A 36 -27.16 7.91 -13.68
N ALA A 37 -26.67 7.57 -12.50
CA ALA A 37 -27.44 6.86 -11.48
C ALA A 37 -28.25 7.89 -10.69
N SER A 38 -29.57 7.77 -10.83
CA SER A 38 -30.58 8.53 -10.10
C SER A 38 -30.44 8.38 -8.59
N ALA A 39 -30.42 9.52 -7.90
CA ALA A 39 -30.57 9.61 -6.46
C ALA A 39 -31.97 9.15 -6.01
N PRO A 40 -32.10 8.44 -4.87
CA PRO A 40 -33.34 8.44 -4.12
C PRO A 40 -33.43 9.70 -3.24
N THR A 41 -34.34 10.58 -3.61
CA THR A 41 -34.89 11.63 -2.74
C THR A 41 -35.68 10.95 -1.62
N GLY A 42 -35.25 11.15 -0.37
CA GLY A 42 -35.97 10.72 0.82
C GLY A 42 -35.75 11.73 1.94
N ALA A 43 -36.73 12.63 2.11
CA ALA A 43 -36.73 13.71 3.07
C ALA A 43 -36.75 13.21 4.53
N ALA A 44 -36.09 13.99 5.39
CA ALA A 44 -36.30 13.99 6.83
C ALA A 44 -37.76 14.33 7.19
N PRO A 45 -38.17 14.01 8.43
CA PRO A 45 -38.87 15.04 9.18
C PRO A 45 -38.18 15.33 10.52
N ALA A 46 -38.15 16.62 10.84
CA ALA A 46 -37.91 17.13 12.18
C ALA A 46 -39.25 17.22 12.94
N GLY A 47 -39.21 16.91 14.23
CA GLY A 47 -40.04 17.54 15.26
C GLY A 47 -41.15 16.71 15.90
N ALA A 48 -40.91 16.26 17.13
CA ALA A 48 -41.83 16.47 18.28
C ALA A 48 -41.14 16.06 19.61
N SER A 49 -41.16 16.97 20.58
CA SER A 49 -40.66 16.79 21.96
C SER A 49 -41.73 16.20 22.90
N SER A 50 -41.25 15.47 23.91
CA SER A 50 -41.82 15.26 25.27
C SER A 50 -43.16 14.51 25.35
N THR A 51 -43.47 13.59 26.26
CA THR A 51 -43.10 13.28 27.64
C THR A 51 -43.55 11.83 27.94
N GLY A 52 -42.91 11.09 28.85
CA GLY A 52 -43.49 9.87 29.41
C GLY A 52 -42.49 8.94 30.11
N GLU A 53 -42.39 9.08 31.43
CA GLU A 53 -41.54 8.31 32.32
C GLU A 53 -42.24 7.03 32.84
N ALA A 54 -41.41 6.07 33.28
CA ALA A 54 -41.64 4.94 34.19
C ALA A 54 -42.43 3.71 33.68
N ALA A 55 -41.79 2.54 33.66
CA ALA A 55 -41.55 1.72 34.86
C ALA A 55 -40.99 0.30 34.52
N ALA A 56 -39.99 -0.08 35.32
CA ALA A 56 -39.59 -1.40 35.83
C ALA A 56 -40.09 -2.72 35.17
N GLY A 57 -39.12 -3.61 34.93
CA GLY A 57 -39.32 -5.06 34.80
C GLY A 57 -37.98 -5.79 34.67
N GLU A 58 -37.51 -6.36 35.78
CA GLU A 58 -36.29 -7.18 35.87
C GLU A 58 -36.51 -8.63 35.44
N ALA A 59 -35.41 -9.22 34.94
CA ALA A 59 -35.04 -10.63 34.88
C ALA A 59 -35.50 -11.48 33.68
N ALA A 60 -34.53 -11.84 32.83
CA ALA A 60 -34.04 -13.22 32.81
C ALA A 60 -32.64 -13.30 32.18
N ALA A 61 -31.77 -14.03 32.86
CA ALA A 61 -30.44 -14.42 32.44
C ALA A 61 -30.47 -15.30 31.17
N GLY A 62 -29.49 -15.10 30.29
CA GLY A 62 -29.28 -15.93 29.11
C GLY A 62 -27.85 -15.79 28.60
N THR A 63 -27.00 -16.74 29.01
CA THR A 63 -25.75 -17.18 28.38
C THR A 63 -24.76 -16.10 27.94
N GLY A 64 -23.67 -15.98 28.70
CA GLY A 64 -22.48 -15.24 28.30
C GLY A 64 -21.94 -15.75 26.97
N ALA A 65 -22.24 -15.02 25.90
CA ALA A 65 -21.26 -14.81 24.86
C ALA A 65 -20.18 -13.95 25.51
N THR A 66 -19.00 -14.53 25.73
CA THR A 66 -17.79 -13.72 25.80
C THR A 66 -17.82 -12.84 24.56
N GLN A 67 -18.16 -11.58 24.74
CA GLN A 67 -17.88 -10.56 23.75
C GLN A 67 -16.36 -10.49 23.74
N VAL A 68 -15.74 -11.24 22.83
CA VAL A 68 -14.38 -10.94 22.41
C VAL A 68 -14.48 -9.50 21.95
N ALA A 69 -13.88 -8.58 22.69
CA ALA A 69 -13.85 -7.19 22.28
C ALA A 69 -13.36 -7.20 20.84
N ALA A 70 -14.19 -6.70 19.92
CA ALA A 70 -13.77 -6.58 18.53
C ALA A 70 -12.50 -5.74 18.55
N GLY A 71 -11.43 -6.29 17.97
CA GLY A 71 -10.16 -5.57 17.83
C GLY A 71 -10.36 -4.26 17.06
N PRO A 72 -9.34 -3.40 16.99
CA PRO A 72 -9.41 -2.18 16.21
C PRO A 72 -9.82 -2.46 14.76
N ASP A 73 -10.61 -1.54 14.18
CA ASP A 73 -11.06 -1.63 12.79
C ASP A 73 -9.89 -1.35 11.83
N GLY A 74 -9.33 -2.42 11.26
CA GLY A 74 -8.18 -2.34 10.36
C GLY A 74 -8.44 -1.55 9.08
N GLU A 75 -9.65 -1.62 8.52
CA GLU A 75 -10.00 -0.88 7.30
C GLU A 75 -10.07 0.62 7.60
N ALA A 76 -10.77 1.01 8.67
CA ALA A 76 -10.87 2.42 9.07
C ALA A 76 -9.50 3.03 9.40
N LEU A 77 -8.64 2.25 10.05
CA LEU A 77 -7.26 2.65 10.34
C LEU A 77 -6.41 2.78 9.06
N PHE A 78 -6.54 1.83 8.12
CA PHE A 78 -5.86 1.92 6.82
C PHE A 78 -6.32 3.15 6.03
N VAL A 79 -7.62 3.42 5.98
CA VAL A 79 -8.17 4.58 5.27
C VAL A 79 -7.63 5.88 5.86
N SER A 80 -7.60 6.01 7.18
CA SER A 80 -7.14 7.24 7.84
C SER A 80 -5.61 7.43 7.80
N THR A 81 -4.83 6.35 7.70
CA THR A 81 -3.37 6.40 7.85
C THR A 81 -2.61 6.18 6.54
N CYS A 82 -3.02 5.19 5.75
CA CYS A 82 -2.22 4.65 4.64
C CYS A 82 -2.77 5.04 3.27
N SER A 83 -4.09 5.27 3.17
CA SER A 83 -4.76 5.47 1.87
C SER A 83 -4.35 6.74 1.13
N ALA A 84 -3.81 7.75 1.82
CA ALA A 84 -3.32 8.96 1.19
C ALA A 84 -2.22 8.69 0.14
N CYS A 85 -1.43 7.63 0.36
CA CYS A 85 -0.36 7.20 -0.53
C CYS A 85 -0.74 5.93 -1.29
N HIS A 86 -1.17 4.87 -0.58
CA HIS A 86 -1.47 3.57 -1.19
C HIS A 86 -2.85 3.50 -1.86
N GLN A 87 -3.65 4.57 -1.77
CA GLN A 87 -5.04 4.65 -2.21
C GLN A 87 -5.97 3.73 -1.41
N ALA A 88 -7.26 4.06 -1.37
CA ALA A 88 -8.26 3.21 -0.73
C ALA A 88 -8.39 1.84 -1.41
N SER A 89 -8.06 1.75 -2.70
CA SER A 89 -8.04 0.50 -3.46
C SER A 89 -6.74 -0.30 -3.31
N GLY A 90 -5.75 0.20 -2.56
CA GLY A 90 -4.45 -0.46 -2.41
C GLY A 90 -3.60 -0.48 -3.69
N GLN A 91 -4.03 0.17 -4.77
CA GLN A 91 -3.32 0.14 -6.06
C GLN A 91 -2.11 1.08 -6.12
N GLY A 92 -1.94 1.94 -5.11
CA GLY A 92 -0.88 2.95 -5.10
C GLY A 92 -0.99 3.93 -6.26
N ILE A 93 0.13 4.57 -6.58
CA ILE A 93 0.29 5.47 -7.72
C ILE A 93 1.58 5.05 -8.45
N PRO A 94 1.51 4.58 -9.71
CA PRO A 94 2.69 4.10 -10.41
C PRO A 94 3.86 5.08 -10.38
N SER A 95 5.06 4.55 -10.13
CA SER A 95 6.32 5.32 -9.96
C SER A 95 6.39 6.27 -8.75
N ALA A 96 5.34 6.38 -7.93
CA ALA A 96 5.31 7.22 -6.73
C ALA A 96 5.06 6.41 -5.44
N PHE A 97 3.99 5.63 -5.40
CA PHE A 97 3.62 4.78 -4.25
C PHE A 97 3.31 3.36 -4.72
N PRO A 98 3.98 2.33 -4.19
CA PRO A 98 3.79 0.97 -4.67
C PRO A 98 2.40 0.42 -4.33
N PRO A 99 1.88 -0.52 -5.15
CA PRO A 99 0.64 -1.23 -4.83
C PRO A 99 0.84 -2.16 -3.64
N LEU A 100 -0.19 -2.28 -2.82
CA LEU A 100 -0.37 -3.29 -1.78
C LEU A 100 -1.31 -4.41 -2.25
N ALA A 101 -2.32 -4.05 -3.03
CA ALA A 101 -3.19 -5.00 -3.72
C ALA A 101 -2.38 -5.84 -4.71
N GLY A 102 -2.50 -7.16 -4.59
CA GLY A 102 -1.73 -8.14 -5.35
C GLY A 102 -0.26 -8.31 -4.93
N HIS A 103 0.30 -7.45 -4.07
CA HIS A 103 1.72 -7.52 -3.67
C HIS A 103 1.93 -7.88 -2.20
N ALA A 104 1.04 -7.48 -1.29
CA ALA A 104 1.20 -7.76 0.15
C ALA A 104 1.42 -9.24 0.49
N PRO A 105 0.76 -10.22 -0.16
CA PRO A 105 1.03 -11.63 0.06
C PRO A 105 2.47 -12.06 -0.29
N ASP A 106 3.12 -11.40 -1.26
CA ASP A 106 4.50 -11.72 -1.63
C ASP A 106 5.48 -11.30 -0.54
N LEU A 107 5.23 -10.16 0.10
CA LEU A 107 6.00 -9.72 1.27
C LEU A 107 5.88 -10.76 2.39
N TYR A 108 4.65 -11.15 2.76
CA TYR A 108 4.38 -12.13 3.82
C TYR A 108 5.07 -13.48 3.55
N LYS A 109 5.00 -13.97 2.31
CA LYS A 109 5.60 -15.27 1.93
C LYS A 109 7.12 -15.25 1.97
N ALA A 110 7.73 -14.12 1.66
CA ALA A 110 9.18 -13.99 1.64
C ALA A 110 9.72 -13.92 3.08
N ASP A 111 9.07 -13.12 3.92
CA ASP A 111 9.31 -13.04 5.36
C ASP A 111 8.05 -12.49 6.05
N ARG A 112 7.50 -13.22 7.03
CA ARG A 112 6.32 -12.79 7.79
C ARG A 112 6.57 -11.48 8.55
N ASP A 113 7.79 -11.21 8.99
CA ASP A 113 8.08 -10.00 9.75
C ASP A 113 8.31 -8.77 8.85
N LEU A 114 8.61 -8.96 7.56
CA LEU A 114 8.95 -7.85 6.67
C LEU A 114 7.83 -6.80 6.52
N PRO A 115 6.54 -7.16 6.33
CA PRO A 115 5.46 -6.17 6.34
C PRO A 115 5.37 -5.37 7.66
N LEU A 116 5.62 -6.02 8.80
CA LEU A 116 5.64 -5.36 10.10
C LEU A 116 6.81 -4.38 10.19
N GLU A 117 8.00 -4.79 9.78
CA GLU A 117 9.21 -3.96 9.79
C GLU A 117 9.04 -2.70 8.92
N ILE A 118 8.45 -2.85 7.73
CA ILE A 118 8.13 -1.75 6.82
C ILE A 118 7.20 -0.72 7.49
N VAL A 119 6.13 -1.18 8.15
CA VAL A 119 5.18 -0.25 8.79
C VAL A 119 5.78 0.38 10.06
N VAL A 120 6.47 -0.42 10.88
CA VAL A 120 7.00 0.02 12.17
C VAL A 120 8.16 0.99 11.99
N PHE A 121 9.13 0.68 11.11
CA PHE A 121 10.37 1.44 10.98
C PHE A 121 10.43 2.31 9.71
N GLY A 122 9.48 2.14 8.80
CA GLY A 122 9.52 2.77 7.48
C GLY A 122 10.55 2.10 6.56
N MET A 123 10.67 2.63 5.35
CA MET A 123 11.63 2.16 4.35
C MET A 123 12.00 3.29 3.41
N GLN A 124 13.25 3.30 2.94
CA GLN A 124 13.70 4.21 1.89
C GLN A 124 14.61 3.48 0.90
N GLY A 125 14.63 3.95 -0.35
CA GLY A 125 15.52 3.42 -1.38
C GLY A 125 14.77 2.96 -2.63
N GLN A 126 15.55 2.50 -3.60
CA GLN A 126 15.02 1.98 -4.85
C GLN A 126 14.50 0.55 -4.65
N ILE A 127 13.26 0.30 -5.05
CA ILE A 127 12.67 -1.04 -5.10
C ILE A 127 11.98 -1.26 -6.45
N THR A 128 11.74 -2.52 -6.82
CA THR A 128 10.83 -2.87 -7.91
C THR A 128 9.62 -3.60 -7.36
N VAL A 129 8.43 -3.21 -7.81
CA VAL A 129 7.18 -3.92 -7.52
C VAL A 129 6.45 -4.14 -8.84
N ALA A 130 6.19 -5.40 -9.19
CA ALA A 130 5.54 -5.79 -10.44
C ALA A 130 6.16 -5.13 -11.69
N GLY A 131 7.49 -5.07 -11.74
CA GLY A 131 8.24 -4.48 -12.87
C GLY A 131 8.26 -2.94 -12.92
N THR A 132 7.67 -2.26 -11.95
CA THR A 132 7.73 -0.79 -11.82
C THR A 132 8.72 -0.39 -10.74
N ALA A 133 9.61 0.55 -11.08
CA ALA A 133 10.60 1.09 -10.17
C ALA A 133 9.98 2.19 -9.27
N TYR A 134 10.29 2.14 -7.96
CA TYR A 134 9.92 3.16 -6.97
C TYR A 134 11.15 3.58 -6.18
N ASN A 135 11.36 4.88 -6.02
CA ASN A 135 12.47 5.41 -5.22
C ASN A 135 11.96 6.55 -4.35
N GLY A 136 11.44 6.18 -3.19
CA GLY A 136 10.79 7.10 -2.26
C GLY A 136 11.14 6.78 -0.81
N VAL A 137 10.41 7.43 0.09
CA VAL A 137 10.48 7.20 1.53
C VAL A 137 9.07 6.91 2.03
N MET A 138 8.90 5.76 2.65
CA MET A 138 7.75 5.43 3.49
C MET A 138 8.12 5.76 4.94
N PRO A 139 7.47 6.76 5.57
CA PRO A 139 7.74 7.11 6.97
C PRO A 139 7.43 5.94 7.92
N ASP A 140 8.05 5.98 9.09
CA ASP A 140 7.74 5.06 10.17
C ASP A 140 6.36 5.35 10.78
N HIS A 141 5.74 4.33 11.36
CA HIS A 141 4.51 4.47 12.12
C HIS A 141 4.70 4.07 13.60
N LEU A 142 5.86 4.42 14.18
CA LEU A 142 6.21 4.08 15.57
C LEU A 142 5.19 4.57 16.61
N ARG A 143 4.39 5.59 16.27
CA ARG A 143 3.39 6.18 17.16
C ARG A 143 2.04 5.46 17.17
N LEU A 144 1.78 4.53 16.25
CA LEU A 144 0.56 3.72 16.30
C LEU A 144 0.67 2.68 17.41
N GLU A 145 -0.46 2.33 18.02
CA GLU A 145 -0.52 1.21 18.96
C GLU A 145 -0.29 -0.12 18.23
N ASP A 146 0.27 -1.11 18.93
CA ASP A 146 0.62 -2.40 18.35
C ASP A 146 -0.60 -3.12 17.75
N ALA A 147 -1.72 -3.12 18.47
CA ALA A 147 -2.97 -3.68 17.98
C ALA A 147 -3.50 -2.97 16.72
N ALA A 148 -3.22 -1.68 16.56
CA ALA A 148 -3.63 -0.93 15.38
C ALA A 148 -2.79 -1.31 14.15
N ILE A 149 -1.48 -1.47 14.30
CA ILE A 149 -0.59 -1.93 13.21
C ILE A 149 -0.99 -3.34 12.77
N ALA A 150 -1.21 -4.25 13.72
CA ALA A 150 -1.64 -5.61 13.44
C ALA A 150 -2.95 -5.63 12.63
N ALA A 151 -3.97 -4.87 13.07
CA ALA A 151 -5.24 -4.78 12.36
C ALA A 151 -5.14 -4.15 10.96
N ILE A 152 -4.29 -3.12 10.77
CA ILE A 152 -4.04 -2.53 9.45
C ILE A 152 -3.44 -3.58 8.52
N LEU A 153 -2.43 -4.32 8.98
CA LEU A 153 -1.77 -5.33 8.16
C LEU A 153 -2.71 -6.50 7.84
N ASP A 154 -3.51 -6.95 8.78
CA ASP A 154 -4.53 -7.99 8.52
C ASP A 154 -5.54 -7.54 7.45
N HIS A 155 -5.97 -6.28 7.50
CA HIS A 155 -6.79 -5.70 6.44
C HIS A 155 -6.04 -5.72 5.10
N VAL A 156 -4.78 -5.27 5.05
CA VAL A 156 -3.98 -5.27 3.82
C VAL A 156 -3.75 -6.69 3.27
N MET A 157 -3.56 -7.69 4.14
CA MET A 157 -3.36 -9.09 3.73
C MET A 157 -4.62 -9.73 3.16
N THR A 158 -5.81 -9.25 3.55
CA THR A 158 -7.09 -9.87 3.18
C THR A 158 -7.92 -9.04 2.19
N ALA A 159 -7.62 -7.74 2.05
CA ALA A 159 -8.29 -6.86 1.13
C ALA A 159 -7.91 -7.12 -0.34
N TRP A 160 -8.76 -6.66 -1.26
CA TRP A 160 -8.49 -6.64 -2.70
C TRP A 160 -8.17 -8.00 -3.33
N GLY A 161 -8.61 -9.10 -2.71
CA GLY A 161 -8.35 -10.47 -3.18
C GLY A 161 -6.95 -11.00 -2.80
N ASN A 162 -6.26 -10.34 -1.88
CA ASN A 162 -4.97 -10.79 -1.37
C ASN A 162 -5.10 -12.11 -0.58
N ASP A 163 -6.24 -12.32 0.08
CA ASP A 163 -6.58 -13.53 0.84
C ASP A 163 -6.43 -14.81 0.00
N ALA A 164 -6.85 -14.78 -1.27
CA ALA A 164 -6.74 -15.91 -2.19
C ALA A 164 -5.30 -16.31 -2.51
N ASN A 165 -4.33 -15.43 -2.23
CA ASN A 165 -2.91 -15.63 -2.48
C ASN A 165 -2.10 -15.86 -1.21
N LEU A 166 -2.71 -15.86 -0.03
CA LEU A 166 -2.02 -16.17 1.22
C LEU A 166 -1.71 -17.67 1.33
N PRO A 167 -0.64 -18.05 2.06
CA PRO A 167 -0.36 -19.46 2.31
C PRO A 167 -1.47 -20.10 3.18
N ALA A 168 -1.65 -21.42 3.08
CA ALA A 168 -2.73 -22.12 3.77
C ALA A 168 -2.62 -22.07 5.30
N ASP A 169 -1.40 -21.89 5.81
CA ASP A 169 -1.04 -21.69 7.20
C ASP A 169 -0.82 -20.19 7.53
N PHE A 170 -1.53 -19.30 6.82
CA PHE A 170 -1.53 -17.88 7.15
C PHE A 170 -1.94 -17.66 8.62
N GLU A 171 -1.12 -16.89 9.32
CA GLU A 171 -1.33 -16.52 10.71
C GLU A 171 -1.53 -15.00 10.79
N PRO A 172 -2.74 -14.53 11.15
CA PRO A 172 -3.01 -13.10 11.33
C PRO A 172 -2.01 -12.47 12.29
N TYR A 173 -1.73 -11.19 12.08
CA TYR A 173 -0.83 -10.46 12.94
C TYR A 173 -1.47 -10.18 14.29
N THR A 174 -0.64 -10.20 15.33
CA THR A 174 -1.03 -9.88 16.70
C THR A 174 -0.28 -8.65 17.19
N ALA A 175 -0.77 -8.04 18.28
CA ALA A 175 -0.04 -6.96 18.94
C ALA A 175 1.34 -7.44 19.44
N ASP A 176 1.47 -8.70 19.86
CA ASP A 176 2.74 -9.27 20.33
C ASP A 176 3.76 -9.41 19.20
N ASP A 177 3.31 -9.73 17.97
CA ASP A 177 4.19 -9.74 16.78
C ASP A 177 4.78 -8.35 16.52
N VAL A 178 3.95 -7.31 16.59
CA VAL A 178 4.38 -5.91 16.40
C VAL A 178 5.35 -5.51 17.50
N ALA A 179 5.07 -5.86 18.76
CA ALA A 179 5.94 -5.58 19.89
C ALA A 179 7.32 -6.26 19.74
N ALA A 180 7.34 -7.52 19.26
CA ALA A 180 8.57 -8.24 18.97
C ALA A 180 9.38 -7.55 17.86
N VAL A 181 8.73 -7.10 16.79
CA VAL A 181 9.39 -6.34 15.71
C VAL A 181 9.93 -5.01 16.22
N ARG A 182 9.19 -4.24 17.02
CA ARG A 182 9.66 -2.98 17.62
C ARG A 182 10.95 -3.13 18.41
N ALA A 183 11.13 -4.26 19.09
CA ALA A 183 12.34 -4.55 19.85
C ALA A 183 13.60 -4.68 18.97
N LYS A 184 13.46 -4.89 17.66
CA LYS A 184 14.57 -4.97 16.70
C LYS A 184 15.26 -3.62 16.45
N MET A 185 14.55 -2.49 16.65
CA MET A 185 15.07 -1.12 16.48
C MET A 185 15.78 -0.88 15.14
N LEU A 186 15.19 -1.37 14.04
CA LEU A 186 15.78 -1.27 12.71
C LEU A 186 15.76 0.17 12.17
N THR A 187 16.72 0.48 11.31
CA THR A 187 16.72 1.68 10.47
C THR A 187 15.99 1.41 9.15
N MET A 188 15.48 2.46 8.49
CA MET A 188 14.83 2.33 7.17
C MET A 188 15.71 1.66 6.10
N GLY A 189 17.04 1.80 6.22
CA GLY A 189 18.00 1.15 5.34
C GLY A 189 18.12 -0.35 5.61
N GLU A 190 18.13 -0.76 6.87
CA GLU A 190 18.13 -2.19 7.24
C GLU A 190 16.84 -2.89 6.80
N VAL A 191 15.69 -2.21 6.85
CA VAL A 191 14.44 -2.77 6.30
C VAL A 191 14.52 -2.90 4.78
N HIS A 192 15.12 -1.93 4.08
CA HIS A 192 15.36 -2.03 2.63
C HIS A 192 16.28 -3.21 2.30
N ASP A 193 17.38 -3.38 3.03
CA ASP A 193 18.28 -4.52 2.88
C ASP A 193 17.58 -5.87 3.18
N ALA A 194 16.69 -5.92 4.18
CA ALA A 194 15.89 -7.12 4.50
C ALA A 194 14.96 -7.50 3.34
N ARG A 195 14.30 -6.50 2.72
CA ARG A 195 13.49 -6.72 1.50
C ARG A 195 14.34 -7.25 0.34
N ALA A 196 15.52 -6.70 0.14
CA ALA A 196 16.46 -7.15 -0.90
C ALA A 196 16.90 -8.59 -0.66
N ALA A 197 17.25 -8.92 0.59
CA ALA A 197 17.64 -10.27 1.01
C ALA A 197 16.50 -11.30 0.86
N ALA A 198 15.25 -10.85 0.98
CA ALA A 198 14.05 -11.65 0.72
C ALA A 198 13.78 -11.89 -0.78
N GLY A 199 14.58 -11.31 -1.68
CA GLY A 199 14.51 -11.54 -3.13
C GLY A 199 13.39 -10.79 -3.83
N LEU A 200 12.97 -9.64 -3.31
CA LEU A 200 11.80 -8.89 -3.77
C LEU A 200 12.13 -7.64 -4.62
N ASP A 201 13.39 -7.38 -4.96
CA ASP A 201 13.85 -6.21 -5.74
C ASP A 201 13.74 -6.33 -7.27
#